data_AF-A0AAJ5UD95-F1
#
_entry.id   AF-A0AAJ5UD95-F1
#
_cell.length_a   1.000
_cell.length_b   1.000
_cell.length_c   1.000
_cell.angle_alpha   90.00
_cell.angle_beta   90.00
_cell.angle_gamma   90.00
#
_symmetry.space_group_name_H-M   'P 1'
#
loop_
_entity.id
_entity.type
_entity.pdbx_description
1 polymer ?
#
loop_
_entity_poly.entity_id
_entity_poly.type
_entity_poly.pdbx_seq_one_letter_code
_entity_poly.pdbx_strand_id
1 'polypeptide(L)' 'MLALSGFVLLVSTCGTDACDALPVSDDIYLDKQSCELVMELVQERAPESVLICGEVWREE' A
#
# COMPACT_ATOMS: atom_id res chain seq x y z
N MET A 1 9.52 14.06 15.97
CA MET A 1 9.92 12.61 15.94
C MET A 1 8.95 11.93 14.99
N LEU A 2 9.36 10.90 14.24
CA LEU A 2 8.42 10.18 13.36
C LEU A 2 7.77 9.03 14.12
N ALA A 3 6.44 8.92 14.01
CA ALA A 3 5.65 7.83 14.56
C ALA A 3 4.97 7.05 13.44
N LEU A 4 5.03 5.71 13.50
CA LEU A 4 4.31 4.84 12.57
C LEU A 4 2.82 5.02 12.82
N SER A 5 2.11 5.52 11.81
CA SER A 5 0.67 5.79 11.88
C SER A 5 -0.18 4.68 11.26
N GLY A 6 0.41 3.83 10.42
CA GLY A 6 -0.26 2.69 9.81
C GLY A 6 0.38 2.28 8.49
N PHE A 7 -0.42 1.63 7.64
CA PHE A 7 -0.04 1.12 6.34
C PHE A 7 -1.04 1.58 5.27
N VAL A 8 -0.58 1.80 4.05
CA VAL A 8 -1.41 2.17 2.89
C VAL A 8 -1.20 1.16 1.77
N LEU A 9 -2.26 0.83 1.05
CA LEU A 9 -2.17 0.01 -0.15
C LEU A 9 -1.76 0.88 -1.34
N LEU A 10 -0.64 0.53 -1.96
CA LEU A 10 -0.06 1.24 -3.09
C LEU A 10 -0.07 0.36 -4.34
N VAL A 11 -0.18 0.98 -5.51
CA VAL A 11 -0.02 0.36 -6.82
C VAL A 11 1.17 0.97 -7.54
N SER A 12 2.05 0.12 -8.06
CA SER A 12 3.10 0.55 -8.98
C SER A 12 2.53 0.66 -10.40
N THR A 13 2.50 1.87 -10.93
CA THR A 13 2.03 2.11 -12.31
C THR A 13 3.06 1.76 -13.37
N CYS A 14 4.30 1.45 -12.97
CA CYS A 14 5.40 1.06 -13.85
C CYS A 14 5.86 -0.39 -13.60
N GLY A 15 5.07 -1.19 -12.87
CA GLY A 15 5.43 -2.57 -12.55
C GLY A 15 6.65 -2.66 -11.64
N THR A 16 7.74 -3.26 -12.13
CA THR A 16 8.99 -3.43 -11.37
C THR A 16 10.00 -2.30 -11.59
N ASP A 17 9.69 -1.33 -12.44
CA ASP A 17 10.56 -0.17 -12.67
C ASP A 17 10.50 0.82 -11.49
N ALA A 18 11.48 1.73 -11.42
CA ALA A 18 11.57 2.72 -10.34
C ALA A 18 10.67 3.93 -10.63
N CYS A 19 9.37 3.81 -10.37
CA CYS A 19 8.45 4.93 -10.27
C CYS A 19 7.82 5.01 -8.88
N ASP A 20 7.29 6.19 -8.56
CA ASP A 20 6.54 6.39 -7.32
C ASP A 20 5.26 5.56 -7.37
N ALA A 21 5.07 4.70 -6.37
CA ALA A 21 3.83 3.96 -6.20
C ALA A 21 2.73 4.91 -5.73
N LEU A 22 1.53 4.74 -6.28
CA LEU A 22 0.38 5.60 -6.00
C LEU A 22 -0.58 4.91 -5.02
N PRO A 23 -1.27 5.66 -4.14
CA PRO A 23 -2.29 5.07 -3.28
C PRO A 23 -3.45 4.50 -4.10
N VAL A 24 -3.87 3.28 -3.75
CA VAL A 24 -5.06 2.63 -4.33
C VAL A 24 -6.34 3.28 -3.78
N SER A 25 -6.32 3.68 -2.51
CA SER A 25 -7.36 4.43 -1.82
C SER A 25 -6.75 5.33 -0.74
N ASP A 26 -7.56 6.20 -0.14
CA ASP A 26 -7.17 7.04 1.00
C ASP A 26 -7.19 6.27 2.35
N ASP A 27 -7.39 4.94 2.33
CA ASP A 27 -7.49 4.13 3.53
C ASP A 27 -6.12 3.90 4.18
N ILE A 28 -6.08 4.04 5.51
CA ILE A 28 -4.92 3.70 6.34
C ILE A 28 -5.29 2.51 7.21
N TYR A 29 -4.54 1.43 7.04
CA TYR A 29 -4.64 0.18 7.78
C TYR A 29 -3.79 0.24 9.05
N LEU A 30 -4.30 -0.30 10.16
CA LEU A 30 -3.63 -0.21 11.46
C LEU A 30 -2.32 -0.99 11.50
N ASP A 31 -2.27 -2.13 10.80
CA ASP A 31 -1.13 -3.02 10.74
C ASP A 31 -0.93 -3.59 9.34
N LYS A 32 0.26 -4.15 9.11
CA LYS A 32 0.67 -4.68 7.81
C LYS A 32 -0.24 -5.81 7.34
N GLN A 33 -0.68 -6.70 8.24
CA GLN A 33 -1.49 -7.88 7.90
C GLN A 33 -2.87 -7.46 7.37
N SER A 34 -3.48 -6.44 7.99
CA SER A 34 -4.74 -5.89 7.52
C SER A 34 -4.64 -5.25 6.13
N CYS A 35 -3.52 -4.60 5.80
CA CYS A 35 -3.26 -4.12 4.44
C CYS A 35 -3.05 -5.26 3.44
N GLU A 36 -2.28 -6.29 3.81
CA GLU A 36 -1.99 -7.45 2.95
C GLU A 36 -3.26 -8.26 2.63
N LEU A 37 -4.20 -8.40 3.58
CA LEU A 37 -5.50 -9.02 3.32
C LEU A 37 -6.28 -8.29 2.23
N VAL A 38 -6.26 -6.94 2.23
CA VAL A 38 -6.91 -6.17 1.17
C VAL A 38 -6.13 -6.26 -0.14
N MET A 39 -4.81 -6.25 -0.07
CA MET A 39 -3.94 -6.45 -1.24
C MET A 39 -4.29 -7.74 -1.98
N GLU A 40 -4.44 -8.86 -1.26
CA GLU A 40 -4.83 -10.15 -1.84
C GLU A 40 -6.19 -10.06 -2.55
N LEU A 41 -7.19 -9.46 -1.91
CA LEU A 41 -8.53 -9.27 -2.50
C LEU A 41 -8.52 -8.38 -3.75
N VAL A 42 -7.65 -7.37 -3.80
CA VAL A 42 -7.49 -6.50 -4.97
C VAL A 42 -6.74 -7.25 -6.07
N GLN A 43 -5.70 -8.01 -5.73
CA GLN A 43 -4.91 -8.81 -6.67
C GLN A 43 -5.78 -9.86 -7.38
N GLU A 44 -6.74 -10.48 -6.69
CA GLU A 44 -7.70 -11.40 -7.30
C GLU A 44 -8.52 -10.76 -8.43
N ARG A 45 -8.81 -9.45 -8.31
CA ARG A 45 -9.57 -8.68 -9.30
C ARG A 45 -8.69 -8.04 -10.38
N ALA A 46 -7.43 -7.76 -10.04
CA ALA A 46 -6.46 -7.11 -10.90
C ALA A 46 -5.12 -7.87 -10.86
N PRO A 47 -5.05 -9.09 -11.45
CA PRO A 47 -3.90 -9.99 -11.30
C PRO A 47 -2.61 -9.45 -11.92
N GLU A 48 -2.71 -8.53 -12.89
CA GLU A 48 -1.57 -7.88 -13.55
C GLU A 48 -1.05 -6.66 -12.77
N SER A 49 -1.74 -6.24 -11.70
CA SER A 49 -1.31 -5.09 -10.90
C SER A 49 -0.14 -5.47 -10.00
N VAL A 50 0.78 -4.53 -9.79
CA VAL A 50 1.87 -4.69 -8.82
C VAL A 50 1.50 -3.86 -7.59
N LEU A 51 1.02 -4.56 -6.56
CA LEU A 51 0.55 -3.96 -5.32
C LEU A 51 1.58 -4.12 -4.21
N ILE A 52 1.68 -3.11 -3.33
CA ILE A 52 2.52 -3.16 -2.13
C ILE A 52 1.81 -2.51 -0.94
N CYS A 53 2.13 -2.95 0.27
CA CYS A 53 1.76 -2.25 1.50
C CYS A 53 2.92 -1.37 1.96
N GLY A 54 2.72 -0.06 1.94
CA GLY A 54 3.70 0.95 2.38
C GLY A 54 3.41 1.46 3.78
N GLU A 55 4.44 1.82 4.53
CA GLU A 55 4.30 2.43 5.86
C GLU A 55 3.92 3.91 5.74
N VAL A 56 3.01 4.35 6.62
CA VAL A 56 2.64 5.75 6.77
C VAL A 56 3.26 6.27 8.06
N TRP A 57 4.11 7.28 7.92
CA TRP A 57 4.77 7.95 9.05
C TRP A 57 4.16 9.34 9.24
N ARG A 58 3.97 9.75 10.49
CA ARG A 58 3.51 11.09 10.85
C ARG A 58 4.56 11.78 11.70
N GLU A 59 4.74 13.08 11.46
CA GLU A 59 5.51 13.94 12.35
C GLU A 59 4.68 14.27 13.60
N GLU A 60 5.27 14.06 14.77
CA GLU A 60 4.73 14.53 16.05
C GLU A 60 4.97 16.03 16.30
#